data_AF-A0A0I9SC86-F1
#
_entry.id   AF-A0A0I9SC86-F1
#
_cell.length_a   1.000
_cell.length_b   1.000
_cell.length_c   1.000
_cell.angle_alpha   90.00
_cell.angle_beta   90.00
_cell.angle_gamma   90.00
#
_symmetry.space_group_name_H-M   'P 1'
#
loop_
_entity.id
_entity.type
_entity.pdbx_description
1 polymer ?
#
loop_
_entity_poly.entity_id
_entity_poly.type
_entity_poly.pdbx_seq_one_letter_code
_entity_poly.pdbx_strand_id
1 'polypeptide(L)'
;SIIDSYGAFVVVGYYTGGRAFAQYMGNADSNTNVEQKTKSLEKNINASLVYKGDSLNGSFGFNGKDGTFDSTVYKRQDIFIRVKTLGGIQDETGVVNTTMALKDININLQSWRKSLNDSKNHTVIDLIEEGLYPMSDFVLERNFQRRFDDTSKEILLPVTRLYTPSITIARVLTKTSASGESLYDVAAVLTTRQGEQIVLSKSNATDAELRQNEDDNVFIKKAQIISAEISRYFSSDIQISYNTRKRINPQMRSPLCMVLENFNEKGFCKYYHEATNMEYLYDPTTKLCFSFFADERDESLLEVYGLSSWASNLVEKQISIATLANLYTIIGL
;
A
#
# COMPACT_ATOMS: atom_id res chain seq x y z
N SER A 1 -6.53 7.67 4.73
CA SER A 1 -6.54 6.32 4.15
C SER A 1 -5.86 5.35 5.11
N ILE A 2 -5.90 4.02 4.87
CA ILE A 2 -5.19 3.04 5.72
C ILE A 2 -3.68 3.31 5.73
N ILE A 3 -3.08 3.62 4.57
CA ILE A 3 -1.65 3.95 4.45
C ILE A 3 -1.30 5.19 5.29
N ASP A 4 -2.15 6.22 5.33
CA ASP A 4 -1.88 7.42 6.14
C ASP A 4 -1.87 7.12 7.65
N SER A 5 -2.65 6.11 8.08
CA SER A 5 -2.74 5.73 9.49
C SER A 5 -1.65 4.76 9.93
N TYR A 6 -1.25 3.81 9.07
CA TYR A 6 -0.35 2.71 9.43
C TYR A 6 1.02 2.76 8.75
N GLY A 7 1.18 3.58 7.71
CA GLY A 7 2.32 3.53 6.79
C GLY A 7 2.11 2.53 5.65
N ALA A 8 3.05 2.47 4.71
CA ALA A 8 2.96 1.60 3.52
C ALA A 8 3.64 0.22 3.70
N PHE A 9 4.32 0.00 4.81
CA PHE A 9 5.17 -1.17 5.04
C PHE A 9 4.92 -1.80 6.42
N VAL A 10 5.12 -3.11 6.48
CA VAL A 10 5.15 -3.89 7.72
C VAL A 10 6.60 -4.23 8.04
N VAL A 11 7.01 -4.01 9.28
CA VAL A 11 8.35 -4.35 9.76
C VAL A 11 8.39 -5.86 10.07
N VAL A 12 9.20 -6.60 9.32
CA VAL A 12 9.40 -8.05 9.51
C VAL A 12 10.78 -8.40 10.07
N GLY A 13 11.72 -7.47 10.03
CA GLY A 13 13.07 -7.68 10.57
C GLY A 13 13.75 -6.38 10.97
N TYR A 14 14.36 -6.38 12.14
CA TYR A 14 14.96 -5.19 12.74
C TYR A 14 16.06 -5.53 13.74
N TYR A 15 16.91 -4.55 14.02
CA TYR A 15 17.90 -4.60 15.08
C TYR A 15 17.40 -3.90 16.34
N THR A 16 17.72 -4.48 17.49
CA THR A 16 17.45 -3.87 18.81
C THR A 16 18.74 -3.45 19.49
N GLY A 17 18.71 -2.33 20.20
CA GLY A 17 19.85 -1.83 20.97
C GLY A 17 19.71 -0.35 21.30
N GLY A 18 20.82 0.38 21.23
CA GLY A 18 20.82 1.83 21.25
C GLY A 18 21.58 2.41 20.06
N ARG A 19 21.11 3.54 19.54
CA ARG A 19 21.73 4.21 18.38
C ARG A 19 21.74 5.72 18.54
N ALA A 20 22.90 6.32 18.31
CA ALA A 20 23.05 7.76 18.17
C ALA A 20 23.07 8.10 16.67
N PHE A 21 22.17 8.97 16.25
CA PHE A 21 22.06 9.51 14.91
C PHE A 21 22.56 10.94 14.92
N ALA A 22 23.36 11.33 13.94
CA ALA A 22 23.78 12.71 13.75
C ALA A 22 23.54 13.11 12.30
N GLN A 23 22.70 14.13 12.08
CA GLN A 23 22.44 14.71 10.77
C GLN A 23 23.28 15.98 10.63
N TYR A 24 23.96 16.11 9.49
CA TYR A 24 24.82 17.25 9.16
C TYR A 24 24.28 17.98 7.93
N MET A 25 24.29 19.30 7.98
CA MET A 25 23.93 20.19 6.87
C MET A 25 25.05 21.21 6.68
N GLY A 26 25.72 21.18 5.53
CA GLY A 26 26.78 22.13 5.20
C GLY A 26 26.32 23.17 4.19
N ASN A 27 26.54 24.45 4.50
CA ASN A 27 26.35 25.57 3.58
C ASN A 27 27.68 25.91 2.92
N ALA A 28 27.87 25.49 1.66
CA ALA A 28 29.09 25.74 0.88
C ALA A 28 28.84 26.85 -0.15
N ASP A 29 29.93 27.49 -0.60
CA ASP A 29 29.89 28.44 -1.71
C ASP A 29 29.38 27.77 -3.01
N SER A 30 28.74 28.58 -3.86
CA SER A 30 28.05 28.10 -5.09
C SER A 30 28.96 27.38 -6.08
N ASN A 31 30.27 27.65 -6.05
CA ASN A 31 31.22 27.23 -7.07
C ASN A 31 31.95 25.92 -6.78
N THR A 32 31.65 25.25 -5.65
CA THR A 32 32.25 23.95 -5.30
C THR A 32 31.43 22.78 -5.85
N ASN A 33 32.09 21.79 -6.45
CA ASN A 33 31.40 20.63 -7.02
C ASN A 33 30.93 19.63 -5.94
N VAL A 34 30.04 18.71 -6.33
CA VAL A 34 29.42 17.73 -5.40
C VAL A 34 30.45 16.81 -4.76
N GLU A 35 31.45 16.34 -5.52
CA GLU A 35 32.47 15.42 -5.01
C GLU A 35 33.32 16.07 -3.90
N GLN A 36 33.75 17.31 -4.10
CA GLN A 36 34.51 18.09 -3.12
C GLN A 36 33.67 18.38 -1.87
N LYS A 37 32.38 18.72 -2.05
CA LYS A 37 31.44 18.89 -0.93
C LYS A 37 31.30 17.60 -0.11
N THR A 38 31.06 16.46 -0.75
CA THR A 38 30.91 15.17 -0.07
C THR A 38 32.18 14.79 0.71
N LYS A 39 33.35 14.86 0.07
CA LYS A 39 34.64 14.54 0.72
C LYS A 39 34.93 15.45 1.92
N SER A 40 34.67 16.75 1.78
CA SER A 40 34.87 17.72 2.86
C SER A 40 33.91 17.46 4.03
N LEU A 41 32.63 17.21 3.74
CA LEU A 41 31.64 16.94 4.78
C LEU A 41 31.93 15.62 5.51
N GLU A 42 32.29 14.56 4.79
CA GLU A 42 32.70 13.27 5.38
C GLU A 42 33.90 13.42 6.32
N LYS A 43 34.92 14.19 5.92
CA LYS A 43 36.07 14.47 6.78
C LYS A 43 35.67 15.23 8.05
N ASN A 44 34.77 16.21 7.94
CA ASN A 44 34.26 16.95 9.08
C ASN A 44 33.39 16.08 10.02
N ILE A 45 32.58 15.17 9.47
CA ILE A 45 31.80 14.18 10.23
C ILE A 45 32.75 13.29 11.05
N ASN A 46 33.73 12.68 10.38
CA ASN A 46 34.70 11.78 11.03
C ASN A 46 35.53 12.50 12.10
N ALA A 47 35.95 13.75 11.84
CA ALA A 47 36.69 14.54 12.81
C ALA A 47 35.87 14.95 14.04
N SER A 48 34.55 14.96 13.94
CA SER A 48 33.66 15.37 15.05
C SER A 48 33.20 14.24 15.95
N LEU A 49 33.34 12.98 15.51
CA LEU A 49 32.95 11.82 16.30
C LEU A 49 34.04 11.48 17.33
N VAL A 50 33.67 11.44 18.60
CA VAL A 50 34.53 10.94 19.67
C VAL A 50 34.18 9.48 19.93
N TYR A 51 35.03 8.57 19.49
CA TYR A 51 34.87 7.13 19.70
C TYR A 51 36.20 6.48 20.11
N LYS A 52 36.37 6.18 21.40
CA LYS A 52 37.56 5.46 21.94
C LYS A 52 37.31 3.95 22.10
N GLY A 53 36.77 3.32 21.07
CA GLY A 53 36.56 1.87 21.00
C GLY A 53 35.40 1.34 21.86
N ASP A 54 35.38 0.00 22.05
CA ASP A 54 34.27 -0.74 22.68
C ASP A 54 34.25 -0.73 24.21
N SER A 55 35.19 -0.03 24.85
CA SER A 55 35.20 0.09 26.31
C SER A 55 33.97 0.87 26.78
N LEU A 56 33.22 0.32 27.75
CA LEU A 56 32.10 0.99 28.42
C LEU A 56 32.52 2.32 29.11
N ASN A 57 33.81 2.45 29.43
CA ASN A 57 34.38 3.67 30.01
C ASN A 57 35.07 4.57 28.96
N GLY A 58 35.07 4.17 27.69
CA GLY A 58 35.58 4.98 26.58
C GLY A 58 34.73 6.24 26.38
N SER A 59 35.40 7.34 26.01
CA SER A 59 34.71 8.57 25.60
C SER A 59 33.86 8.28 24.37
N PHE A 60 32.57 8.66 24.45
CA PHE A 60 31.62 8.53 23.37
C PHE A 60 30.80 9.81 23.22
N GLY A 61 30.69 10.35 22.01
CA GLY A 61 29.93 11.57 21.76
C GLY A 61 30.38 12.32 20.51
N PHE A 62 30.11 13.62 20.47
CA PHE A 62 30.45 14.49 19.35
C PHE A 62 31.11 15.78 19.86
N ASN A 63 32.23 16.18 19.27
CA ASN A 63 32.93 17.42 19.62
C ASN A 63 33.35 18.20 18.37
N GLY A 64 33.37 19.53 18.50
CA GLY A 64 33.81 20.43 17.44
C GLY A 64 35.29 20.78 17.53
N LYS A 65 36.01 20.28 18.55
CA LYS A 65 37.30 20.84 19.01
C LYS A 65 38.50 19.93 18.76
N ASP A 66 38.37 18.62 18.95
CA ASP A 66 39.53 17.72 19.12
C ASP A 66 39.81 16.81 17.90
N GLY A 67 39.60 17.32 16.68
CA GLY A 67 39.76 16.56 15.43
C GLY A 67 40.43 17.34 14.30
N THR A 68 40.84 16.63 13.24
CA THR A 68 41.44 17.24 12.03
C THR A 68 40.34 17.60 11.02
N PHE A 69 39.72 18.76 11.24
CA PHE A 69 38.67 19.29 10.38
C PHE A 69 39.23 19.79 9.04
N ASP A 70 38.42 19.68 7.99
CA ASP A 70 38.66 20.40 6.74
C ASP A 70 38.03 21.79 6.84
N SER A 71 38.74 22.80 6.32
CA SER A 71 38.27 24.18 6.25
C SER A 71 38.34 24.77 4.84
N THR A 72 38.63 23.93 3.82
CA THR A 72 38.80 24.37 2.44
C THR A 72 37.46 24.57 1.72
N VAL A 73 36.50 23.67 1.93
CA VAL A 73 35.17 23.74 1.32
C VAL A 73 34.12 24.20 2.34
N TYR A 74 34.08 23.59 3.51
CA TYR A 74 33.20 23.98 4.61
C TYR A 74 34.02 24.50 5.78
N LYS A 75 33.70 25.69 6.30
CA LYS A 75 34.18 26.06 7.64
C LYS A 75 33.24 25.44 8.66
N ARG A 76 33.76 25.08 9.84
CA ARG A 76 32.95 24.49 10.94
C ARG A 76 31.76 25.36 11.38
N GLN A 77 31.82 26.67 11.17
CA GLN A 77 30.71 27.58 11.45
C GLN A 77 29.56 27.48 10.43
N ASP A 78 29.83 26.91 9.26
CA ASP A 78 28.90 26.77 8.13
C ASP A 78 28.34 25.33 8.03
N ILE A 79 28.74 24.44 8.95
CA ILE A 79 28.17 23.10 9.11
C ILE A 79 27.28 23.12 10.34
N PHE A 80 26.05 22.66 10.20
CA PHE A 80 25.09 22.48 11.28
C PHE A 80 24.89 21.01 11.55
N ILE A 81 24.76 20.65 12.83
CA ILE A 81 24.53 19.27 13.27
C ILE A 81 23.32 19.21 14.19
N ARG A 82 22.54 18.13 14.05
CA ARG A 82 21.51 17.70 14.99
C ARG A 82 21.77 16.25 15.35
N VAL A 83 21.92 15.96 16.63
CA VAL A 83 22.06 14.59 17.14
C VAL A 83 20.71 14.13 17.67
N LYS A 84 20.34 12.85 17.47
CA LYS A 84 19.22 12.13 18.10
C LYS A 84 19.71 10.80 18.70
N THR A 85 19.20 10.34 19.85
CA THR A 85 19.47 8.98 20.37
C THR A 85 18.19 8.15 20.45
N LEU A 86 18.30 6.85 20.20
CA LEU A 86 17.26 5.83 20.39
C LEU A 86 17.76 4.81 21.43
N GLY A 87 16.86 4.37 22.31
CA GLY A 87 17.21 3.51 23.44
C GLY A 87 18.09 4.23 24.48
N GLY A 88 18.53 3.49 25.49
CA GLY A 88 19.27 4.00 26.63
C GLY A 88 18.41 4.84 27.57
N ILE A 89 18.98 5.17 28.73
CA ILE A 89 18.44 6.17 29.65
C ILE A 89 18.79 7.54 29.08
N GLN A 90 17.79 8.42 29.09
CA GLN A 90 17.86 9.77 28.55
C GLN A 90 17.89 10.80 29.70
N ASP A 91 18.78 10.58 30.67
CA ASP A 91 18.85 11.32 31.93
C ASP A 91 19.36 12.76 31.74
N GLU A 92 18.41 13.69 31.79
CA GLU A 92 18.44 15.00 32.46
C GLU A 92 19.39 16.14 32.05
N THR A 93 20.15 16.05 30.95
CA THR A 93 20.67 17.28 30.30
C THR A 93 20.53 17.22 28.79
N GLY A 94 19.37 17.67 28.30
CA GLY A 94 19.16 18.04 26.90
C GLY A 94 19.43 16.90 25.94
N VAL A 95 18.47 15.99 25.81
CA VAL A 95 18.42 15.09 24.66
C VAL A 95 18.36 15.97 23.41
N VAL A 96 19.52 16.26 22.81
CA VAL A 96 19.81 15.70 21.49
C VAL A 96 18.62 15.95 20.57
N ASN A 97 18.41 17.26 20.33
CA ASN A 97 17.41 17.85 19.44
C ASN A 97 17.71 19.34 19.11
N THR A 98 18.91 19.83 19.39
CA THR A 98 19.34 21.20 19.12
C THR A 98 20.19 21.23 17.86
N THR A 99 19.82 22.10 16.91
CA THR A 99 20.65 22.43 15.76
C THR A 99 21.69 23.45 16.20
N MET A 100 22.97 23.15 16.02
CA MET A 100 24.05 24.10 16.30
C MET A 100 25.15 24.01 15.24
N ALA A 101 25.97 25.05 15.16
CA ALA A 101 27.14 25.02 14.31
C ALA A 101 28.15 23.98 14.85
N LEU A 102 28.83 23.28 13.95
CA LEU A 102 29.81 22.24 14.28
C LEU A 102 30.95 22.78 15.15
N LYS A 103 31.30 24.06 15.02
CA LYS A 103 32.32 24.69 15.87
C LYS A 103 31.96 24.68 17.37
N ASP A 104 30.68 24.65 17.71
CA ASP A 104 30.19 24.83 19.08
C ASP A 104 29.77 23.50 19.73
N ILE A 105 29.78 22.39 18.98
CA ILE A 105 29.31 21.11 19.51
C ILE A 105 30.25 20.54 20.58
N ASN A 106 29.63 20.07 21.67
CA ASN A 106 30.28 19.29 22.72
C ASN A 106 29.23 18.40 23.43
N ILE A 107 28.88 17.28 22.80
CA ILE A 107 27.89 16.33 23.30
C ILE A 107 28.62 15.11 23.87
N ASN A 108 28.43 14.83 25.16
CA ASN A 108 28.92 13.63 25.81
C ASN A 108 27.79 12.60 25.92
N LEU A 109 27.95 11.45 25.26
CA LEU A 109 27.00 10.34 25.24
C LEU A 109 27.50 9.13 26.07
N GLN A 110 28.51 9.31 26.92
CA GLN A 110 29.09 8.21 27.69
C GLN A 110 28.09 7.60 28.68
N SER A 111 27.35 8.41 29.45
CA SER A 111 26.33 7.92 30.38
C SER A 111 25.21 7.17 29.66
N TRP A 112 24.71 7.75 28.56
CA TRP A 112 23.76 7.10 27.66
C TRP A 112 24.30 5.75 27.16
N ARG A 113 25.55 5.68 26.67
CA ARG A 113 26.16 4.43 26.20
C ARG A 113 26.21 3.38 27.32
N LYS A 114 26.59 3.77 28.54
CA LYS A 114 26.63 2.85 29.70
C LYS A 114 25.25 2.29 30.03
N SER A 115 24.20 3.09 29.89
CA SER A 115 22.83 2.65 30.17
C SER A 115 22.36 1.51 29.24
N LEU A 116 22.97 1.37 28.06
CA LEU A 116 22.68 0.28 27.11
C LEU A 116 23.21 -1.08 27.57
N ASN A 117 23.97 -1.15 28.66
CA ASN A 117 24.36 -2.42 29.26
C ASN A 117 23.16 -3.17 29.88
N ASP A 118 22.07 -2.47 30.20
CA ASP A 118 20.78 -3.08 30.54
C ASP A 118 19.92 -3.19 29.28
N SER A 119 19.59 -4.42 28.87
CA SER A 119 18.77 -4.68 27.70
C SER A 119 17.34 -4.16 27.82
N LYS A 120 16.85 -3.84 29.03
CA LYS A 120 15.55 -3.17 29.22
C LYS A 120 15.52 -1.77 28.63
N ASN A 121 16.70 -1.16 28.42
CA ASN A 121 16.84 0.14 27.79
C ASN A 121 16.99 0.05 26.27
N HIS A 122 16.91 -1.15 25.67
CA HIS A 122 17.02 -1.30 24.22
C HIS A 122 15.71 -0.96 23.53
N THR A 123 15.80 -0.50 22.29
CA THR A 123 14.65 -0.27 21.41
C THR A 123 14.99 -0.68 19.97
N VAL A 124 14.04 -0.56 19.04
CA VAL A 124 14.29 -0.75 17.61
C VAL A 124 15.18 0.38 17.09
N ILE A 125 16.33 0.03 16.50
CA ILE A 125 17.35 1.02 16.12
C ILE A 125 17.68 1.03 14.63
N ASP A 126 17.43 -0.07 13.93
CA ASP A 126 17.64 -0.15 12.49
C ASP A 126 16.83 -1.31 11.90
N LEU A 127 16.75 -1.35 10.58
CA LEU A 127 16.11 -2.42 9.83
C LEU A 127 17.17 -3.35 9.25
N ILE A 128 16.85 -4.64 9.13
CA ILE A 128 17.70 -5.55 8.35
C ILE A 128 17.47 -5.30 6.86
N GLU A 129 18.38 -5.80 6.02
CA GLU A 129 18.12 -5.90 4.58
C GLU A 129 16.85 -6.75 4.36
N GLU A 130 15.93 -6.27 3.52
CA GLU A 130 14.58 -6.84 3.35
C GLU A 130 13.73 -6.88 4.64
N GLY A 131 14.04 -6.04 5.63
CA GLY A 131 13.30 -5.95 6.89
C GLY A 131 11.93 -5.27 6.80
N LEU A 132 11.56 -4.75 5.62
CA LEU A 132 10.27 -4.12 5.33
C LEU A 132 9.59 -4.85 4.18
N TYR A 133 8.35 -5.26 4.39
CA TYR A 133 7.49 -5.82 3.35
C TYR A 133 6.34 -4.86 3.06
N PRO A 134 5.89 -4.73 1.80
CA PRO A 134 4.74 -3.88 1.48
C PRO A 134 3.47 -4.41 2.14
N MET A 135 2.55 -3.52 2.52
CA MET A 135 1.26 -3.93 3.10
C MET A 135 0.46 -4.90 2.22
N SER A 136 0.63 -4.82 0.90
CA SER A 136 0.00 -5.71 -0.07
C SER A 136 0.34 -7.19 0.16
N ASP A 137 1.51 -7.51 0.71
CA ASP A 137 1.89 -8.90 0.99
C ASP A 137 1.12 -9.52 2.18
N PHE A 138 0.40 -8.71 2.96
CA PHE A 138 -0.33 -9.13 4.16
C PHE A 138 -1.85 -9.15 3.97
N VAL A 139 -2.34 -8.98 2.74
CA VAL A 139 -3.77 -9.08 2.40
C VAL A 139 -3.98 -10.09 1.29
N LEU A 140 -5.15 -10.75 1.28
CA LEU A 140 -5.46 -11.81 0.30
C LEU A 140 -6.16 -11.24 -0.94
N GLU A 141 -6.85 -10.12 -0.78
CA GLU A 141 -7.69 -9.47 -1.77
C GLU A 141 -6.85 -8.81 -2.86
N ARG A 142 -6.96 -9.29 -4.08
CA ARG A 142 -6.16 -8.82 -5.22
C ARG A 142 -6.37 -7.35 -5.54
N ASN A 143 -7.58 -6.83 -5.36
CA ASN A 143 -7.88 -5.41 -5.53
C ASN A 143 -7.21 -4.56 -4.44
N PHE A 144 -7.18 -5.05 -3.18
CA PHE A 144 -6.47 -4.34 -2.10
C PHE A 144 -4.97 -4.39 -2.29
N GLN A 145 -4.39 -5.54 -2.68
CA GLN A 145 -2.97 -5.66 -3.02
C GLN A 145 -2.54 -4.58 -4.03
N ARG A 146 -3.26 -4.50 -5.16
CA ARG A 146 -3.00 -3.50 -6.20
C ARG A 146 -3.27 -2.08 -5.72
N ARG A 147 -4.33 -1.85 -4.93
CA ARG A 147 -4.62 -0.52 -4.38
C ARG A 147 -3.51 -0.05 -3.45
N PHE A 148 -3.00 -0.90 -2.56
CA PHE A 148 -1.89 -0.57 -1.66
C PHE A 148 -0.63 -0.23 -2.46
N ASP A 149 -0.26 -1.07 -3.42
CA ASP A 149 0.90 -0.84 -4.27
C ASP A 149 0.81 0.43 -5.11
N ASP A 150 -0.35 0.68 -5.72
CA ASP A 150 -0.54 1.82 -6.62
C ASP A 150 -0.64 3.12 -5.83
N THR A 151 -1.23 3.11 -4.64
CA THR A 151 -1.25 4.28 -3.76
C THR A 151 0.11 4.56 -3.14
N SER A 152 0.88 3.54 -2.73
CA SER A 152 2.24 3.76 -2.19
C SER A 152 3.22 4.29 -3.22
N LYS A 153 2.98 4.00 -4.51
CA LYS A 153 3.75 4.48 -5.67
C LYS A 153 3.21 5.79 -6.25
N GLU A 154 2.23 6.42 -5.61
CA GLU A 154 1.58 7.67 -6.04
C GLU A 154 0.90 7.59 -7.44
N ILE A 155 0.58 6.38 -7.91
CA ILE A 155 -0.16 6.13 -9.16
C ILE A 155 -1.65 6.37 -8.94
N LEU A 156 -2.16 5.96 -7.79
CA LEU A 156 -3.54 6.20 -7.35
C LEU A 156 -3.56 7.15 -6.17
N LEU A 157 -4.52 8.08 -6.20
CA LEU A 157 -4.79 8.93 -5.04
C LEU A 157 -5.31 8.08 -3.86
N PRO A 158 -4.95 8.43 -2.61
CA PRO A 158 -5.49 7.76 -1.44
C PRO A 158 -7.00 7.91 -1.36
N VAL A 159 -7.69 6.82 -1.02
CA VAL A 159 -9.12 6.82 -0.72
C VAL A 159 -9.32 7.42 0.67
N THR A 160 -9.94 8.59 0.75
CA THR A 160 -10.21 9.31 2.01
C THR A 160 -11.62 9.09 2.53
N ARG A 161 -12.54 8.65 1.67
CA ARG A 161 -13.92 8.28 1.99
C ARG A 161 -14.34 7.11 1.11
N LEU A 162 -15.16 6.22 1.66
CA LEU A 162 -15.72 5.11 0.89
C LEU A 162 -16.73 5.62 -0.15
N TYR A 163 -16.70 5.00 -1.33
CA TYR A 163 -17.66 5.21 -2.40
C TYR A 163 -18.94 4.42 -2.14
N THR A 164 -20.08 4.92 -2.62
CA THR A 164 -21.30 4.12 -2.72
C THR A 164 -21.13 3.08 -3.83
N PRO A 165 -21.26 1.77 -3.55
CA PRO A 165 -21.17 0.76 -4.60
C PRO A 165 -22.25 0.94 -5.66
N SER A 166 -21.90 0.61 -6.89
CA SER A 166 -22.85 0.66 -8.01
C SER A 166 -22.37 -0.24 -9.14
N ILE A 167 -23.31 -0.70 -9.96
CA ILE A 167 -23.02 -1.42 -11.18
C ILE A 167 -23.32 -0.52 -12.37
N THR A 168 -22.31 -0.28 -13.21
CA THR A 168 -22.49 0.37 -14.51
C THR A 168 -22.22 -0.62 -15.61
N ILE A 169 -23.18 -0.83 -16.50
CA ILE A 169 -22.98 -1.58 -17.74
C ILE A 169 -22.37 -0.62 -18.76
N ALA A 170 -21.20 -0.97 -19.28
CA ALA A 170 -20.39 -0.11 -20.13
C ALA A 170 -19.61 -0.92 -21.17
N ARG A 171 -18.98 -0.20 -22.11
CA ARG A 171 -18.04 -0.81 -23.06
C ARG A 171 -16.70 -1.05 -22.37
N VAL A 172 -16.22 -2.28 -22.35
CA VAL A 172 -14.95 -2.68 -21.74
C VAL A 172 -14.00 -3.14 -22.83
N LEU A 173 -12.80 -2.57 -22.90
CA LEU A 173 -11.78 -3.00 -23.85
C LEU A 173 -11.40 -4.44 -23.57
N THR A 174 -11.57 -5.31 -24.57
CA THR A 174 -11.25 -6.74 -24.47
C THR A 174 -9.92 -7.04 -25.15
N LYS A 175 -9.72 -6.56 -26.37
CA LYS A 175 -8.50 -6.81 -27.16
C LYS A 175 -8.30 -5.78 -28.26
N THR A 176 -7.10 -5.76 -28.80
CA THR A 176 -6.77 -5.04 -30.04
C THR A 176 -6.69 -6.05 -31.18
N SER A 177 -7.38 -5.78 -32.29
CA SER A 177 -7.35 -6.63 -33.48
C SER A 177 -5.97 -6.61 -34.14
N ALA A 178 -5.73 -7.53 -35.07
CA ALA A 178 -4.49 -7.56 -35.87
C ALA A 178 -4.24 -6.26 -36.67
N SER A 179 -5.28 -5.47 -36.95
CA SER A 179 -5.18 -4.18 -37.64
C SER A 179 -5.03 -2.98 -36.70
N GLY A 180 -4.90 -3.20 -35.38
CA GLY A 180 -4.79 -2.13 -34.39
C GLY A 180 -6.13 -1.57 -33.91
N GLU A 181 -7.26 -2.16 -34.30
CA GLU A 181 -8.59 -1.72 -33.87
C GLU A 181 -8.87 -2.13 -32.42
N SER A 182 -9.33 -1.21 -31.59
CA SER A 182 -9.76 -1.51 -30.22
C SER A 182 -11.15 -2.15 -30.23
N LEU A 183 -11.26 -3.37 -29.71
CA LEU A 183 -12.50 -4.15 -29.68
C LEU A 183 -13.05 -4.21 -28.25
N TYR A 184 -14.33 -3.86 -28.12
CA TYR A 184 -14.99 -3.68 -26.82
C TYR A 184 -16.11 -4.69 -26.63
N ASP A 185 -16.20 -5.27 -25.43
CA ASP A 185 -17.39 -5.99 -25.00
C ASP A 185 -18.35 -5.08 -24.21
N VAL A 186 -19.61 -5.50 -24.05
CA VAL A 186 -20.57 -4.88 -23.15
C VAL A 186 -20.65 -5.71 -21.89
N ALA A 187 -20.16 -5.17 -20.78
CA ALA A 187 -20.09 -5.90 -19.51
C ALA A 187 -20.57 -5.03 -18.35
N ALA A 188 -21.04 -5.70 -17.30
CA ALA A 188 -21.32 -5.06 -16.03
C ALA A 188 -20.04 -4.81 -15.25
N VAL A 189 -19.93 -3.61 -14.69
CA VAL A 189 -18.76 -3.22 -13.91
C VAL A 189 -19.21 -2.75 -12.53
N LEU A 190 -18.85 -3.53 -11.52
CA LEU A 190 -19.07 -3.21 -10.12
C LEU A 190 -18.01 -2.19 -9.68
N THR A 191 -18.46 -1.03 -9.20
CA THR A 191 -17.62 -0.08 -8.47
C THR A 191 -17.67 -0.46 -7.00
N THR A 192 -16.53 -0.78 -6.39
CA THR A 192 -16.46 -1.14 -4.96
C THR A 192 -16.48 0.09 -4.07
N ARG A 193 -16.63 -0.09 -2.76
CA ARG A 193 -16.53 0.99 -1.75
C ARG A 193 -15.17 1.64 -1.71
N GLN A 194 -14.13 0.93 -2.14
CA GLN A 194 -12.80 1.48 -2.22
C GLN A 194 -12.64 2.29 -3.52
N GLY A 195 -13.47 2.08 -4.55
CA GLY A 195 -13.51 2.83 -5.81
C GLY A 195 -12.96 2.07 -7.02
N GLU A 196 -12.61 0.80 -6.86
CA GLU A 196 -12.15 -0.10 -7.92
C GLU A 196 -13.28 -0.47 -8.86
N GLN A 197 -12.92 -0.70 -10.13
CA GLN A 197 -13.83 -1.16 -11.16
C GLN A 197 -13.62 -2.64 -11.44
N ILE A 198 -14.53 -3.49 -10.95
CA ILE A 198 -14.50 -4.94 -11.12
C ILE A 198 -15.44 -5.33 -12.26
N VAL A 199 -14.86 -5.73 -13.39
CA VAL A 199 -15.60 -6.17 -14.58
C VAL A 199 -16.05 -7.61 -14.38
N LEU A 200 -17.36 -7.82 -14.45
CA LEU A 200 -18.00 -9.13 -14.38
C LEU A 200 -18.12 -9.69 -15.81
N SER A 201 -17.02 -10.25 -16.33
CA SER A 201 -16.92 -10.71 -17.72
C SER A 201 -17.55 -12.08 -17.89
N LYS A 202 -18.46 -12.21 -18.87
CA LYS A 202 -19.13 -13.49 -19.21
C LYS A 202 -18.75 -14.03 -20.59
N SER A 203 -17.99 -13.29 -21.41
CA SER A 203 -17.88 -13.57 -22.84
C SER A 203 -16.46 -13.89 -23.31
N ASN A 204 -16.37 -14.81 -24.27
CA ASN A 204 -15.22 -14.99 -25.15
C ASN A 204 -15.66 -14.63 -26.58
N ALA A 205 -16.14 -13.40 -26.77
CA ALA A 205 -16.72 -12.96 -28.02
C ALA A 205 -15.69 -12.88 -29.17
N THR A 206 -16.16 -13.21 -30.38
CA THR A 206 -15.38 -13.08 -31.61
C THR A 206 -15.18 -11.61 -31.99
N ASP A 207 -14.17 -11.31 -32.81
CA ASP A 207 -13.93 -9.95 -33.27
C ASP A 207 -15.15 -9.35 -34.00
N ALA A 208 -15.91 -10.17 -34.73
CA ALA A 208 -17.12 -9.74 -35.43
C ALA A 208 -18.22 -9.30 -34.45
N GLU A 209 -18.42 -10.05 -33.36
CA GLU A 209 -19.39 -9.71 -32.31
C GLU A 209 -18.97 -8.46 -31.52
N LEU A 210 -17.67 -8.34 -31.22
CA LEU A 210 -17.15 -7.18 -30.49
C LEU A 210 -17.31 -5.88 -31.30
N ARG A 211 -17.11 -5.91 -32.63
CA ARG A 211 -17.33 -4.74 -33.49
C ARG A 211 -18.77 -4.24 -33.46
N GLN A 212 -19.74 -5.15 -33.37
CA GLN A 212 -21.15 -4.76 -33.31
C GLN A 212 -21.50 -3.96 -32.06
N ASN A 213 -20.72 -4.11 -30.98
CA ASN A 213 -20.96 -3.38 -29.74
C ASN A 213 -20.74 -1.87 -29.88
N GLU A 214 -20.06 -1.40 -30.93
CA GLU A 214 -19.93 0.03 -31.23
C GLU A 214 -21.30 0.68 -31.57
N ASP A 215 -22.26 -0.08 -32.09
CA ASP A 215 -23.62 0.40 -32.33
C ASP A 215 -24.39 0.54 -31.00
N ASP A 216 -24.93 1.73 -30.74
CA ASP A 216 -25.67 2.03 -29.50
C ASP A 216 -26.96 1.20 -29.36
N ASN A 217 -27.62 0.81 -30.44
CA ASN A 217 -28.79 -0.07 -30.37
C ASN A 217 -28.41 -1.49 -29.98
N VAL A 218 -27.28 -1.99 -30.47
CA VAL A 218 -26.73 -3.29 -30.07
C VAL A 218 -26.32 -3.24 -28.59
N PHE A 219 -25.63 -2.18 -28.19
CA PHE A 219 -25.26 -1.94 -26.81
C PHE A 219 -26.48 -1.95 -25.88
N ILE A 220 -27.53 -1.16 -26.18
CA ILE A 220 -28.70 -1.03 -25.33
C ILE A 220 -29.40 -2.38 -25.16
N LYS A 221 -29.55 -3.16 -26.24
CA LYS A 221 -30.14 -4.51 -26.16
C LYS A 221 -29.34 -5.43 -25.25
N LYS A 222 -28.01 -5.47 -25.39
CA LYS A 222 -27.13 -6.27 -24.51
C LYS A 222 -27.20 -5.78 -23.06
N ALA A 223 -27.18 -4.46 -22.85
CA ALA A 223 -27.25 -3.88 -21.52
C ALA A 223 -28.57 -4.20 -20.80
N GLN A 224 -29.70 -4.23 -21.50
CA GLN A 224 -30.98 -4.64 -20.93
C GLN A 224 -30.97 -6.11 -20.49
N ILE A 225 -30.38 -7.00 -21.29
CA ILE A 225 -30.23 -8.43 -20.94
C ILE A 225 -29.34 -8.58 -19.71
N ILE A 226 -28.16 -7.96 -19.71
CA ILE A 226 -27.22 -8.01 -18.58
C ILE A 226 -27.85 -7.44 -17.31
N SER A 227 -28.55 -6.30 -17.41
CA SER A 227 -29.23 -5.68 -16.28
C SER A 227 -30.30 -6.61 -15.69
N ALA A 228 -31.12 -7.24 -16.54
CA ALA A 228 -32.16 -8.17 -16.10
C ALA A 228 -31.58 -9.44 -15.46
N GLU A 229 -30.41 -9.90 -15.90
CA GLU A 229 -29.71 -11.04 -15.28
C GLU A 229 -29.13 -10.69 -13.92
N ILE A 230 -28.38 -9.58 -13.83
CA ILE A 230 -27.69 -9.16 -12.61
C ILE A 230 -28.69 -8.78 -11.51
N SER A 231 -29.82 -8.17 -11.87
CA SER A 231 -30.88 -7.79 -10.92
C SER A 231 -31.53 -8.99 -10.22
N ARG A 232 -31.23 -10.24 -10.63
CA ARG A 232 -31.67 -11.46 -9.92
C ARG A 232 -30.81 -11.78 -8.70
N TYR A 233 -29.57 -11.29 -8.67
CA TYR A 233 -28.58 -11.59 -7.63
C TYR A 233 -28.24 -10.36 -6.81
N PHE A 234 -28.29 -9.19 -7.44
CA PHE A 234 -28.13 -7.89 -6.80
C PHE A 234 -29.52 -7.27 -6.59
N SER A 235 -29.87 -6.93 -5.36
CA SER A 235 -31.13 -6.31 -4.98
C SER A 235 -31.23 -4.88 -5.52
N SER A 236 -32.40 -4.26 -5.36
CA SER A 236 -32.63 -2.86 -5.72
C SER A 236 -31.83 -1.85 -4.89
N ASP A 237 -31.15 -2.30 -3.84
CA ASP A 237 -30.41 -1.42 -2.92
C ASP A 237 -29.10 -0.91 -3.56
N ILE A 238 -28.56 -1.66 -4.53
CA ILE A 238 -27.43 -1.22 -5.35
C ILE A 238 -27.91 -0.58 -6.64
N GLN A 239 -27.34 0.58 -6.99
CA GLN A 239 -27.66 1.25 -8.24
C GLN A 239 -27.12 0.45 -9.43
N ILE A 240 -28.02 0.00 -10.31
CA ILE A 240 -27.69 -0.63 -11.59
C ILE A 240 -28.07 0.34 -12.72
N SER A 241 -27.11 0.72 -13.55
CA SER A 241 -27.31 1.62 -14.69
C SER A 241 -26.48 1.20 -15.90
N TYR A 242 -26.74 1.82 -17.05
CA TYR A 242 -25.90 1.64 -18.24
C TYR A 242 -25.49 2.99 -18.82
N ASN A 243 -24.32 3.03 -19.49
CA ASN A 243 -23.81 4.24 -20.10
C ASN A 243 -23.18 3.94 -21.47
N THR A 244 -23.85 4.38 -22.53
CA THR A 244 -23.42 4.19 -23.94
C THR A 244 -22.17 4.99 -24.31
N ARG A 245 -21.68 5.90 -23.46
CA ARG A 245 -20.47 6.69 -23.77
C ARG A 245 -19.27 6.25 -22.94
N LYS A 246 -19.49 5.57 -21.82
CA LYS A 246 -18.43 5.11 -20.93
C LYS A 246 -17.65 3.98 -21.59
N ARG A 247 -16.34 4.18 -21.74
CA ARG A 247 -15.37 3.16 -22.15
C ARG A 247 -14.41 2.91 -21.00
N ILE A 248 -14.20 1.64 -20.69
CA ILE A 248 -13.33 1.20 -19.62
C ILE A 248 -12.18 0.42 -20.27
N ASN A 249 -10.96 0.75 -19.91
CA ASN A 249 -9.79 0.00 -20.32
C ASN A 249 -9.19 -0.69 -19.09
N PRO A 250 -9.36 -2.01 -18.92
CA PRO A 250 -8.82 -2.74 -17.78
C PRO A 250 -7.29 -2.73 -17.67
N GLN A 251 -6.58 -2.35 -18.73
CA GLN A 251 -5.12 -2.20 -18.74
C GLN A 251 -4.68 -0.89 -18.05
N MET A 252 -5.59 0.07 -17.87
CA MET A 252 -5.31 1.31 -17.15
C MET A 252 -5.26 1.04 -15.65
N ARG A 253 -4.29 1.66 -14.98
CA ARG A 253 -4.15 1.58 -13.51
C ARG A 253 -4.96 2.63 -12.77
N SER A 254 -5.52 3.62 -13.47
CA SER A 254 -6.34 4.69 -12.89
C SER A 254 -7.56 4.98 -13.78
N PRO A 255 -8.80 4.74 -13.29
CA PRO A 255 -9.11 4.04 -12.03
C PRO A 255 -8.63 2.58 -12.07
N LEU A 256 -8.30 2.01 -10.90
CA LEU A 256 -7.91 0.60 -10.82
C LEU A 256 -9.05 -0.28 -11.33
N CYS A 257 -8.77 -1.07 -12.35
CA CYS A 257 -9.73 -1.98 -12.95
C CYS A 257 -9.22 -3.42 -12.93
N MET A 258 -10.14 -4.36 -12.69
CA MET A 258 -9.87 -5.80 -12.68
C MET A 258 -10.96 -6.54 -13.43
N VAL A 259 -10.59 -7.54 -14.21
CA VAL A 259 -11.54 -8.40 -14.94
C VAL A 259 -11.64 -9.73 -14.24
N LEU A 260 -12.87 -10.13 -13.92
CA LEU A 260 -13.20 -11.47 -13.45
C LEU A 260 -13.73 -12.25 -14.66
N GLU A 261 -12.84 -13.02 -15.28
CA GLU A 261 -13.19 -13.81 -16.47
C GLU A 261 -14.10 -14.99 -16.11
N ASN A 262 -15.06 -15.27 -17.00
CA ASN A 262 -16.06 -16.33 -16.83
C ASN A 262 -16.89 -16.19 -15.55
N PHE A 263 -17.14 -14.96 -15.09
CA PHE A 263 -17.95 -14.71 -13.92
C PHE A 263 -19.36 -15.29 -14.11
N ASN A 264 -19.78 -16.12 -13.16
CA ASN A 264 -21.10 -16.73 -13.14
C ASN A 264 -21.61 -16.78 -11.71
N GLU A 265 -22.74 -16.14 -11.46
CA GLU A 265 -23.35 -16.08 -10.14
C GLU A 265 -23.83 -17.46 -9.66
N LYS A 266 -24.00 -18.41 -10.58
CA LYS A 266 -24.37 -19.80 -10.29
C LYS A 266 -23.13 -20.59 -9.87
N GLY A 267 -23.26 -21.39 -8.82
CA GLY A 267 -22.20 -22.30 -8.35
C GLY A 267 -21.37 -21.76 -7.20
N PHE A 268 -21.58 -20.50 -6.81
CA PHE A 268 -20.99 -19.94 -5.59
C PHE A 268 -21.44 -20.72 -4.34
N CYS A 269 -20.52 -20.85 -3.40
CA CYS A 269 -20.73 -21.31 -2.03
C CYS A 269 -20.34 -20.16 -1.09
N LYS A 270 -20.74 -20.26 0.18
CA LYS A 270 -20.26 -19.34 1.22
C LYS A 270 -19.48 -20.06 2.31
N TYR A 271 -18.54 -19.34 2.91
CA TYR A 271 -17.76 -19.81 4.05
C TYR A 271 -17.42 -18.64 4.97
N TYR A 272 -17.72 -18.80 6.26
CA TYR A 272 -17.35 -17.86 7.30
C TYR A 272 -16.08 -18.33 8.03
N HIS A 273 -15.09 -17.46 8.15
CA HIS A 273 -13.84 -17.74 8.84
C HIS A 273 -13.78 -17.03 10.20
N GLU A 274 -14.10 -17.78 11.25
CA GLU A 274 -14.21 -17.29 12.64
C GLU A 274 -12.95 -16.57 13.14
N ALA A 275 -11.74 -17.01 12.75
CA ALA A 275 -10.51 -16.43 13.29
C ALA A 275 -10.28 -14.97 12.88
N THR A 276 -10.86 -14.53 11.76
CA THR A 276 -10.73 -13.16 11.24
C THR A 276 -12.07 -12.45 11.08
N ASN A 277 -13.19 -13.11 11.38
CA ASN A 277 -14.55 -12.66 11.11
C ASN A 277 -14.77 -12.26 9.64
N MET A 278 -14.14 -12.99 8.71
CA MET A 278 -14.29 -12.74 7.27
C MET A 278 -15.27 -13.74 6.67
N GLU A 279 -16.17 -13.28 5.82
CA GLU A 279 -17.01 -14.13 4.98
C GLU A 279 -16.48 -14.14 3.54
N TYR A 280 -16.54 -15.32 2.93
CA TYR A 280 -16.07 -15.58 1.57
C TYR A 280 -17.20 -16.19 0.74
N LEU A 281 -17.58 -15.50 -0.33
CA LEU A 281 -18.45 -16.05 -1.38
C LEU A 281 -17.54 -16.51 -2.50
N TYR A 282 -17.49 -17.81 -2.80
CA TYR A 282 -16.51 -18.34 -3.75
C TYR A 282 -17.12 -19.38 -4.70
N ASP A 283 -16.66 -19.42 -5.94
CA ASP A 283 -17.04 -20.44 -6.92
C ASP A 283 -15.89 -21.47 -7.09
N PRO A 284 -16.09 -22.73 -6.69
CA PRO A 284 -15.11 -23.79 -6.88
C PRO A 284 -14.69 -24.05 -8.32
N THR A 285 -15.50 -23.64 -9.31
CA THR A 285 -15.25 -23.88 -10.73
C THR A 285 -14.36 -22.79 -11.33
N THR A 286 -14.81 -21.54 -11.28
CA THR A 286 -14.08 -20.40 -11.86
C THR A 286 -12.93 -19.90 -10.98
N LYS A 287 -12.88 -20.35 -9.72
CA LYS A 287 -11.90 -19.89 -8.71
C LYS A 287 -11.99 -18.39 -8.41
N LEU A 288 -13.18 -17.80 -8.60
CA LEU A 288 -13.46 -16.43 -8.22
C LEU A 288 -13.99 -16.39 -6.77
N CYS A 289 -13.66 -15.33 -6.03
CA CYS A 289 -14.11 -15.16 -4.67
C CYS A 289 -14.34 -13.67 -4.35
N PHE A 290 -15.42 -13.36 -3.65
CA PHE A 290 -15.61 -12.11 -2.94
C PHE A 290 -15.37 -12.33 -1.46
N SER A 291 -14.66 -11.40 -0.81
CA SER A 291 -14.46 -11.40 0.65
C SER A 291 -14.95 -10.11 1.26
N PHE A 292 -15.44 -10.20 2.49
CA PHE A 292 -15.84 -9.04 3.27
C PHE A 292 -15.82 -9.37 4.77
N PHE A 293 -15.64 -8.33 5.58
CA PHE A 293 -15.72 -8.47 7.03
C PHE A 293 -17.19 -8.62 7.45
N ALA A 294 -17.50 -9.69 8.16
CA ALA A 294 -18.82 -9.93 8.72
C ALA A 294 -18.92 -9.18 10.06
N ASP A 295 -19.31 -7.91 9.99
CA ASP A 295 -19.64 -7.15 11.19
C ASP A 295 -21.10 -7.40 11.57
N GLU A 296 -21.33 -7.86 12.80
CA GLU A 296 -22.68 -8.05 13.36
C GLU A 296 -23.28 -6.75 13.93
N ARG A 297 -22.49 -5.66 14.04
CA ARG A 297 -22.89 -4.43 14.73
C ARG A 297 -23.25 -3.25 13.80
N ASP A 298 -22.80 -3.27 12.56
CA ASP A 298 -22.95 -2.20 11.57
C ASP A 298 -23.78 -2.62 10.34
N GLU A 299 -23.93 -1.74 9.36
CA GLU A 299 -24.58 -2.01 8.07
C GLU A 299 -23.90 -3.20 7.37
N SER A 300 -24.67 -4.26 7.12
CA SER A 300 -24.15 -5.48 6.51
C SER A 300 -23.58 -5.17 5.13
N LEU A 301 -22.35 -5.59 4.86
CA LEU A 301 -21.73 -5.41 3.53
C LEU A 301 -22.53 -6.12 2.43
N LEU A 302 -23.28 -7.15 2.77
CA LEU A 302 -24.22 -7.76 1.83
C LEU A 302 -25.36 -6.81 1.48
N GLU A 303 -25.88 -6.01 2.42
CA GLU A 303 -26.95 -5.04 2.14
C GLU A 303 -26.43 -3.87 1.30
N VAL A 304 -25.26 -3.32 1.65
CA VAL A 304 -24.62 -2.21 0.92
C VAL A 304 -24.38 -2.56 -0.56
N TYR A 305 -24.06 -3.82 -0.84
CA TYR A 305 -23.84 -4.33 -2.19
C TYR A 305 -25.08 -4.95 -2.82
N GLY A 306 -26.22 -4.99 -2.13
CA GLY A 306 -27.44 -5.65 -2.59
C GLY A 306 -27.32 -7.18 -2.74
N LEU A 307 -26.36 -7.83 -2.07
CA LEU A 307 -26.07 -9.26 -2.18
C LEU A 307 -26.84 -10.12 -1.17
N SER A 308 -27.54 -9.54 -0.20
CA SER A 308 -28.15 -10.28 0.93
C SER A 308 -29.04 -11.44 0.49
N SER A 309 -29.93 -11.21 -0.48
CA SER A 309 -30.80 -12.26 -1.02
C SER A 309 -30.00 -13.39 -1.67
N TRP A 310 -29.02 -13.06 -2.51
CA TRP A 310 -28.19 -14.06 -3.17
C TRP A 310 -27.36 -14.87 -2.16
N ALA A 311 -26.64 -14.20 -1.26
CA ALA A 311 -25.80 -14.84 -0.24
C ALA A 311 -26.61 -15.73 0.72
N SER A 312 -27.86 -15.37 1.04
CA SER A 312 -28.74 -16.19 1.87
C SER A 312 -29.08 -17.55 1.23
N ASN A 313 -29.09 -17.62 -0.11
CA ASN A 313 -29.41 -18.81 -0.88
C ASN A 313 -28.18 -19.67 -1.22
N LEU A 314 -26.96 -19.21 -0.88
CA LEU A 314 -25.74 -19.98 -1.11
C LEU A 314 -25.58 -21.09 -0.09
N VAL A 315 -25.11 -22.24 -0.57
CA VAL A 315 -24.77 -23.38 0.30
C VAL A 315 -23.50 -23.05 1.07
N GLU A 316 -23.53 -23.31 2.38
CA GLU A 316 -22.34 -23.20 3.20
C GLU A 316 -21.41 -24.39 2.95
N LYS A 317 -20.14 -24.11 2.65
CA LYS A 317 -19.15 -25.12 2.37
C LYS A 317 -17.78 -24.67 2.84
N GLN A 318 -17.23 -25.39 3.81
CA GLN A 318 -15.90 -25.11 4.33
C GLN A 318 -14.82 -25.27 3.26
N ILE A 319 -13.85 -24.37 3.29
CA ILE A 319 -12.64 -24.39 2.47
C ILE A 319 -11.47 -23.88 3.32
N SER A 320 -10.26 -24.42 3.10
CA SER A 320 -9.09 -23.91 3.82
C SER A 320 -8.69 -22.53 3.29
N ILE A 321 -8.25 -21.63 4.18
CA ILE A 321 -7.74 -20.32 3.79
C ILE A 321 -6.52 -20.45 2.87
N ALA A 322 -5.67 -21.47 3.09
CA ALA A 322 -4.55 -21.76 2.20
C ALA A 322 -5.02 -22.08 0.76
N THR A 323 -6.13 -22.80 0.60
CA THR A 323 -6.70 -23.07 -0.73
C THR A 323 -7.24 -21.80 -1.37
N LEU A 324 -7.98 -20.97 -0.62
CA LEU A 324 -8.48 -19.67 -1.12
C LEU A 324 -7.32 -18.77 -1.56
N ALA A 325 -6.34 -18.53 -0.69
CA ALA A 325 -5.22 -17.65 -0.94
C ALA A 325 -4.36 -18.06 -2.15
N ASN A 326 -4.15 -19.36 -2.36
CA ASN A 326 -3.25 -19.85 -3.40
C ASN A 326 -3.95 -20.08 -4.74
N LEU A 327 -5.25 -20.42 -4.76
CA LEU A 327 -5.93 -20.88 -5.98
C LEU A 327 -7.03 -19.94 -6.47
N TYR A 328 -7.48 -18.99 -5.64
CA TYR A 328 -8.60 -18.12 -5.99
C TYR A 328 -8.15 -16.68 -6.28
N THR A 329 -8.89 -16.01 -7.14
CA THR A 329 -8.84 -14.55 -7.26
C THR A 329 -9.87 -13.97 -6.31
N ILE A 330 -9.39 -13.42 -5.19
CA ILE A 330 -10.22 -12.86 -4.13
C ILE A 330 -10.36 -11.35 -4.35
N ILE A 331 -11.58 -10.84 -4.32
CA ILE A 331 -11.92 -9.42 -4.40
C ILE A 331 -12.58 -9.00 -3.09
N GLY A 332 -11.98 -8.04 -2.39
CA GLY A 332 -12.55 -7.44 -1.19
C GLY A 332 -13.62 -6.40 -1.52
N LEU A 333 -14.76 -6.48 -0.83
CA LEU A 333 -15.89 -5.54 -0.93
C LEU A 333 -15.81 -4.39 0.12
#